data_AF-A0AA41Q4M5-F1
#
_entry.id   AF-A0AA41Q4M5-F1
#
_cell.length_a   1.000
_cell.length_b   1.000
_cell.length_c   1.000
_cell.angle_alpha   90.00
_cell.angle_beta   90.00
_cell.angle_gamma   90.00
#
_symmetry.space_group_name_H-M   'P 1'
#
loop_
_entity.id
_entity.type
_entity.pdbx_description
1 polymer ?
#
loop_
_entity_poly.entity_id
_entity_poly.type
_entity_poly.pdbx_seq_one_letter_code
_entity_poly.pdbx_strand_id
1 'polypeptide(L)'
;MAGCTGGASNEPDYVRRPVTSAAGIVLPLDAYRQTDAELEFAGDALSVLVQRCMTRYGVPWPSRAESGWPRGPRPSGIPRNGRLYGVIDAAQVARIGYRPPAPPLSTLAVRAPSFTLPGAQQVFTGSVQTYQGQAVPPGGCSAEANTALTGRAEVQPFSLDSPLDDLAGLSSATEEPTDPRVIAANKAWSACMKKAGYSYADPWAANNDERLQQGDTAGAEEIAVASADVACRTKTDLTTIWHSVTYENQEKVVRENAELLAKVRADIDACQRKAAEVLAPAPPKG
;
A
#
# COMPACT_ATOMS: atom_id res chain seq x y z
N MET A 1 28.83 -50.53 -6.93
CA MET A 1 28.43 -49.45 -6.01
C MET A 1 27.66 -48.42 -6.80
N ALA A 2 26.35 -48.33 -6.60
CA ALA A 2 25.54 -47.23 -7.13
C ALA A 2 25.69 -46.02 -6.19
N GLY A 3 25.96 -44.84 -6.74
CA GLY A 3 26.18 -43.61 -5.97
C GLY A 3 25.46 -42.44 -6.62
N CYS A 4 24.72 -41.70 -5.79
CA CYS A 4 23.57 -40.87 -6.10
C CYS A 4 23.82 -39.55 -6.83
N THR A 5 22.80 -39.20 -7.64
CA THR A 5 22.23 -37.90 -8.01
C THR A 5 22.66 -36.63 -7.25
N GLY A 6 22.99 -35.57 -8.00
CA GLY A 6 22.85 -34.18 -7.57
C GLY A 6 21.81 -33.48 -8.44
N GLY A 7 20.57 -33.42 -7.99
CA GLY A 7 19.55 -32.59 -8.62
C GLY A 7 19.85 -31.12 -8.32
N ALA A 8 20.03 -30.31 -9.36
CA ALA A 8 20.04 -28.86 -9.23
C ALA A 8 18.72 -28.42 -8.59
N SER A 9 18.79 -27.70 -7.47
CA SER A 9 17.64 -27.09 -6.83
C SER A 9 17.00 -26.11 -7.82
N ASN A 10 15.78 -26.41 -8.25
CA ASN A 10 14.88 -25.48 -8.95
C ASN A 10 14.35 -24.45 -7.95
N GLU A 11 15.24 -23.64 -7.36
CA GLU A 11 14.83 -22.42 -6.67
C GLU A 11 14.46 -21.37 -7.71
N PRO A 12 13.25 -20.80 -7.63
CA PRO A 12 12.76 -19.84 -8.61
C PRO A 12 13.61 -18.55 -8.67
N ASP A 13 13.64 -17.94 -9.87
CA ASP A 13 14.60 -16.90 -10.30
C ASP A 13 14.54 -15.61 -9.46
N TYR A 14 13.47 -15.38 -8.70
CA TYR A 14 13.31 -14.22 -7.82
C TYR A 14 14.17 -14.30 -6.55
N VAL A 15 14.62 -15.49 -6.13
CA VAL A 15 15.57 -15.67 -5.01
C VAL A 15 16.97 -15.15 -5.38
N ARG A 16 17.27 -14.98 -6.67
CA ARG A 16 18.61 -14.64 -7.17
C ARG A 16 18.82 -13.18 -7.54
N ARG A 17 17.78 -12.34 -7.56
CA ARG A 17 17.92 -10.92 -7.94
C ARG A 17 18.11 -10.06 -6.70
N PRO A 18 19.23 -9.33 -6.58
CA PRO A 18 19.43 -8.40 -5.48
C PRO A 18 18.29 -7.38 -5.41
N VAL A 19 17.70 -7.23 -4.23
CA VAL A 19 16.67 -6.21 -3.98
C VAL A 19 17.36 -4.91 -3.60
N THR A 20 17.54 -4.04 -4.59
CA THR A 20 18.26 -2.75 -4.43
C THR A 20 17.35 -1.52 -4.51
N SER A 21 16.05 -1.71 -4.76
CA SER A 21 15.08 -0.61 -4.76
C SER A 21 13.69 -1.10 -4.37
N ALA A 22 12.87 -0.18 -3.86
CA ALA A 22 11.50 -0.44 -3.45
C ALA A 22 10.61 -1.00 -4.59
N ALA A 23 10.88 -0.60 -5.84
CA ALA A 23 10.14 -1.07 -7.01
C ALA A 23 10.40 -2.54 -7.34
N GLY A 24 11.52 -3.10 -6.87
CA GLY A 24 11.85 -4.52 -7.05
C GLY A 24 11.17 -5.45 -6.04
N ILE A 25 10.49 -4.92 -5.03
CA ILE A 25 9.87 -5.73 -3.97
C ILE A 25 8.47 -6.18 -4.40
N VAL A 26 8.42 -7.35 -5.03
CA VAL A 26 7.17 -8.05 -5.40
C VAL A 26 7.01 -9.28 -4.52
N LEU A 27 5.80 -9.50 -4.02
CA LEU A 27 5.46 -10.63 -3.15
C LEU A 27 4.21 -11.39 -3.67
N PRO A 28 4.02 -12.68 -3.31
CA PRO A 28 2.95 -13.53 -3.84
C PRO A 28 1.52 -12.97 -3.71
N LEU A 29 1.18 -12.31 -2.60
CA LEU A 29 -0.14 -11.71 -2.38
C LEU A 29 -0.40 -10.50 -3.29
N ASP A 30 0.63 -9.87 -3.87
CA ASP A 30 0.46 -8.73 -4.77
C ASP A 30 -0.37 -9.10 -6.00
N ALA A 31 -0.33 -10.37 -6.44
CA ALA A 31 -1.11 -10.88 -7.57
C ALA A 31 -2.64 -10.86 -7.33
N TYR A 32 -3.08 -10.78 -6.07
CA TYR A 32 -4.48 -10.81 -5.68
C TYR A 32 -5.01 -9.46 -5.19
N ARG A 33 -4.12 -8.47 -5.04
CA ARG A 33 -4.44 -7.12 -4.59
C ARG A 33 -4.92 -6.24 -5.74
N GLN A 34 -5.56 -5.14 -5.38
CA GLN A 34 -5.97 -4.15 -6.37
C GLN A 34 -4.73 -3.47 -6.97
N THR A 35 -4.68 -3.36 -8.29
CA THR A 35 -3.69 -2.55 -8.99
C THR A 35 -4.00 -1.06 -8.83
N ASP A 36 -3.01 -0.19 -9.06
CA ASP A 36 -3.24 1.26 -9.00
C ASP A 36 -4.30 1.71 -10.04
N ALA A 37 -4.31 1.10 -11.23
CA ALA A 37 -5.32 1.35 -12.25
C ALA A 37 -6.74 0.94 -11.82
N GLU A 38 -6.88 -0.21 -11.14
CA GLU A 38 -8.18 -0.65 -10.62
C GLU A 38 -8.69 0.23 -9.49
N LEU A 39 -7.80 0.70 -8.61
CA LEU A 39 -8.12 1.67 -7.55
C LEU A 39 -8.56 3.00 -8.15
N GLU A 40 -7.86 3.48 -9.17
CA GLU A 40 -8.23 4.69 -9.89
C GLU A 40 -9.59 4.56 -10.56
N PHE A 41 -9.80 3.49 -11.32
CA PHE A 41 -11.04 3.28 -12.05
C PHE A 41 -12.26 3.17 -11.12
N ALA A 42 -12.12 2.43 -10.01
CA ALA A 42 -13.16 2.35 -8.99
C ALA A 42 -13.40 3.70 -8.30
N GLY A 43 -12.35 4.49 -8.05
CA GLY A 43 -12.45 5.83 -7.48
C GLY A 43 -13.17 6.84 -8.37
N ASP A 44 -12.98 6.76 -9.69
CA ASP A 44 -13.70 7.59 -10.67
C ASP A 44 -15.20 7.26 -10.67
N ALA A 45 -15.54 5.97 -10.71
CA ALA A 45 -16.93 5.54 -10.66
C ALA A 45 -17.60 5.93 -9.33
N LEU A 46 -16.90 5.79 -8.21
CA LEU A 46 -17.39 6.21 -6.89
C LEU A 46 -17.68 7.71 -6.88
N SER A 47 -16.77 8.53 -7.40
CA SER A 47 -16.96 9.98 -7.49
C SER A 47 -18.19 10.37 -8.31
N VAL A 48 -18.44 9.69 -9.44
CA VAL A 48 -19.62 9.92 -10.27
C VAL A 48 -20.91 9.55 -9.52
N LEU A 49 -20.92 8.40 -8.83
CA LEU A 49 -22.09 7.96 -8.07
C LEU A 49 -22.41 8.90 -6.89
N VAL A 50 -21.39 9.31 -6.14
CA VAL A 50 -21.56 10.29 -5.05
C VAL A 50 -22.09 11.61 -5.61
N GLN A 51 -21.51 12.12 -6.70
CA GLN A 51 -21.98 13.35 -7.32
C GLN A 51 -23.44 13.26 -7.78
N ARG A 52 -23.83 12.15 -8.43
CA ARG A 52 -25.23 11.89 -8.82
C ARG A 52 -26.15 11.92 -7.60
N CYS A 53 -25.77 11.24 -6.51
CA CYS A 53 -26.57 11.20 -5.29
C CYS A 53 -26.70 12.59 -4.63
N MET A 54 -25.59 13.29 -4.42
CA MET A 54 -25.57 14.62 -3.79
C MET A 54 -26.38 15.65 -4.59
N THR A 55 -26.33 15.56 -5.92
CA THR A 55 -27.12 16.42 -6.82
C THR A 55 -28.64 16.26 -6.62
N ARG A 56 -29.13 15.06 -6.25
CA ARG A 56 -30.57 14.85 -5.96
C ARG A 56 -31.07 15.75 -4.81
N TYR A 57 -30.18 16.06 -3.88
CA TYR A 57 -30.45 16.90 -2.70
C TYR A 57 -30.10 18.37 -2.93
N GLY A 58 -29.79 18.77 -4.18
CA GLY A 58 -29.39 20.14 -4.48
C GLY A 58 -28.07 20.56 -3.84
N VAL A 59 -27.21 19.59 -3.48
CA VAL A 59 -25.88 19.85 -2.91
C VAL A 59 -24.84 19.71 -4.02
N PRO A 60 -24.25 20.82 -4.50
CA PRO A 60 -23.07 20.77 -5.37
C PRO A 60 -21.97 19.90 -4.79
N TRP A 61 -21.46 18.96 -5.60
CA TRP A 61 -20.37 18.09 -5.22
C TRP A 61 -19.32 18.08 -6.33
N PRO A 62 -18.03 18.33 -6.00
CA PRO A 62 -16.98 18.38 -6.99
C PRO A 62 -16.79 16.99 -7.62
N SER A 63 -16.53 16.97 -8.92
CA SER A 63 -15.97 15.79 -9.58
C SER A 63 -14.59 15.47 -8.99
N ARG A 64 -14.10 14.25 -9.19
CA ARG A 64 -12.74 13.86 -8.79
C ARG A 64 -11.66 14.76 -9.41
N ALA A 65 -11.88 15.26 -10.63
CA ALA A 65 -10.96 16.18 -11.28
C ALA A 65 -10.92 17.55 -10.56
N GLU A 66 -12.06 18.01 -10.03
CA GLU A 66 -12.19 19.30 -9.33
C GLU A 66 -11.77 19.21 -7.86
N SER A 67 -11.86 18.04 -7.22
CA SER A 67 -11.47 17.86 -5.81
C SER A 67 -9.96 17.93 -5.59
N GLY A 68 -9.15 17.88 -6.67
CA GLY A 68 -7.69 17.85 -6.57
C GLY A 68 -7.16 16.57 -5.94
N TRP A 69 -8.00 15.52 -5.85
CA TRP A 69 -7.54 14.21 -5.38
C TRP A 69 -6.55 13.65 -6.39
N PRO A 70 -5.33 13.26 -5.96
CA PRO A 70 -4.30 12.76 -6.86
C PRO A 70 -4.83 11.64 -7.75
N ARG A 71 -4.58 11.79 -9.06
CA ARG A 71 -4.58 10.67 -10.02
C ARG A 71 -3.17 10.10 -10.05
N GLY A 72 -3.03 8.80 -10.23
CA GLY A 72 -1.74 8.12 -10.19
C GLY A 72 -1.61 7.17 -9.00
N PRO A 73 -0.50 6.41 -8.97
CA PRO A 73 -0.22 5.44 -7.91
C PRO A 73 -0.31 6.12 -6.56
N ARG A 74 -0.66 5.34 -5.53
CA ARG A 74 -0.88 5.74 -4.12
C ARG A 74 -0.30 7.11 -3.75
N PRO A 75 -1.04 7.97 -3.01
CA PRO A 75 -0.69 9.37 -2.76
C PRO A 75 0.76 9.67 -2.34
N SER A 76 1.48 8.69 -1.77
CA SER A 76 2.87 8.82 -1.35
C SER A 76 3.91 8.67 -2.48
N GLY A 77 3.56 8.13 -3.66
CA GLY A 77 4.52 7.73 -4.69
C GLY A 77 5.42 6.55 -4.28
N ILE A 78 5.11 5.89 -3.16
CA ILE A 78 5.88 4.77 -2.62
C ILE A 78 5.28 3.46 -3.12
N PRO A 79 6.09 2.53 -3.68
CA PRO A 79 5.63 1.19 -4.05
C PRO A 79 4.98 0.45 -2.88
N ARG A 80 4.09 -0.52 -3.16
CA ARG A 80 3.31 -1.28 -2.15
C ARG A 80 4.15 -1.75 -0.98
N ASN A 81 5.23 -2.44 -1.30
CA ASN A 81 6.13 -3.06 -0.35
C ASN A 81 7.38 -2.20 -0.11
N GLY A 82 7.38 -0.96 -0.59
CA GLY A 82 8.56 -0.09 -0.61
C GLY A 82 9.09 0.31 0.76
N ARG A 83 8.35 0.03 1.84
CA ARG A 83 8.76 0.25 3.23
C ARG A 83 8.97 -1.04 4.01
N LEU A 84 8.76 -2.20 3.39
CA LEU A 84 8.74 -3.49 4.07
C LEU A 84 10.07 -3.80 4.76
N TYR A 85 11.19 -3.37 4.18
CA TYR A 85 12.54 -3.57 4.71
C TYR A 85 13.20 -2.27 5.20
N GLY A 86 12.43 -1.21 5.42
CA GLY A 86 12.95 0.11 5.77
C GLY A 86 13.65 0.80 4.59
N VAL A 87 14.75 1.51 4.85
CA VAL A 87 15.53 2.19 3.81
C VAL A 87 16.47 1.22 3.08
N ILE A 88 16.39 1.22 1.75
CA ILE A 88 17.21 0.34 0.90
C ILE A 88 17.81 1.07 -0.32
N ASP A 89 17.42 2.32 -0.56
CA ASP A 89 17.88 3.12 -1.68
C ASP A 89 18.98 4.08 -1.21
N ALA A 90 20.21 3.88 -1.71
CA ALA A 90 21.37 4.69 -1.38
C ALA A 90 21.19 6.17 -1.77
N ALA A 91 20.54 6.44 -2.90
CA ALA A 91 20.28 7.80 -3.36
C ALA A 91 19.19 8.48 -2.51
N GLN A 92 18.24 7.72 -1.95
CA GLN A 92 17.26 8.25 -1.00
C GLN A 92 17.94 8.66 0.31
N VAL A 93 18.66 7.75 0.97
CA VAL A 93 19.24 8.01 2.30
C VAL A 93 20.28 9.13 2.28
N ALA A 94 21.00 9.28 1.16
CA ALA A 94 21.93 10.40 0.96
C ALA A 94 21.24 11.78 0.94
N ARG A 95 19.94 11.84 0.59
CA ARG A 95 19.17 13.10 0.55
C ARG A 95 18.37 13.35 1.81
N ILE A 96 17.72 12.31 2.34
CA ILE A 96 16.68 12.46 3.36
C ILE A 96 16.82 11.48 4.54
N GLY A 97 17.95 10.77 4.67
CA GLY A 97 18.16 9.86 5.79
C GLY A 97 17.08 8.78 5.90
N TYR A 98 16.58 8.57 7.12
CA TYR A 98 15.46 7.66 7.41
C TYR A 98 14.09 8.32 7.20
N ARG A 99 14.04 9.59 6.77
CA ARG A 99 12.77 10.29 6.57
C ARG A 99 11.99 9.69 5.40
N PRO A 100 10.65 9.64 5.51
CA PRO A 100 9.83 9.31 4.36
C PRO A 100 10.06 10.35 3.26
N PRO A 101 10.01 9.95 1.97
CA PRO A 101 10.00 10.94 0.89
C PRO A 101 8.83 11.90 1.11
N ALA A 102 9.09 13.19 0.93
CA ALA A 102 8.04 14.19 0.97
C ALA A 102 6.96 13.79 -0.04
N PRO A 103 5.68 13.80 0.34
CA PRO A 103 4.63 13.49 -0.60
C PRO A 103 4.69 14.58 -1.71
N PRO A 104 4.50 14.21 -2.99
CA PRO A 104 4.66 15.18 -4.08
C PRO A 104 3.76 16.38 -3.83
N LEU A 105 4.22 17.61 -4.12
CA LEU A 105 3.49 18.85 -3.78
C LEU A 105 2.02 18.86 -4.25
N SER A 106 1.68 18.07 -5.27
CA SER A 106 0.31 17.85 -5.75
C SER A 106 -0.63 17.16 -4.75
N THR A 107 -0.12 16.38 -3.79
CA THR A 107 -0.93 15.69 -2.77
C THR A 107 -1.21 16.55 -1.55
N LEU A 108 -0.42 17.60 -1.32
CA LEU A 108 -0.67 18.57 -0.24
C LEU A 108 -1.85 19.51 -0.58
N ALA A 109 -2.25 19.54 -1.86
CA ALA A 109 -3.38 20.31 -2.36
C ALA A 109 -4.68 19.48 -2.46
N VAL A 110 -4.80 18.35 -1.74
CA VAL A 110 -6.09 17.68 -1.57
C VAL A 110 -6.99 18.64 -0.80
N ARG A 111 -7.79 19.42 -1.54
CA ARG A 111 -8.95 20.08 -0.96
C ARG A 111 -9.88 18.94 -0.56
N ALA A 112 -10.01 18.71 0.74
CA ALA A 112 -11.12 17.94 1.27
C ALA A 112 -12.38 18.41 0.53
N PRO A 113 -13.27 17.49 0.07
CA PRO A 113 -14.50 17.88 -0.59
C PRO A 113 -15.12 18.95 0.29
N SER A 114 -15.31 20.14 -0.29
CA SER A 114 -15.67 21.32 0.47
C SER A 114 -17.05 21.08 1.06
N PHE A 115 -17.13 20.59 2.30
CA PHE A 115 -18.33 20.54 3.13
C PHE A 115 -18.76 21.96 3.55
N THR A 116 -18.49 22.95 2.69
CA THR A 116 -18.74 24.37 2.91
C THR A 116 -20.22 24.69 2.82
N LEU A 117 -21.05 23.76 2.34
CA LEU A 117 -22.50 23.88 2.32
C LEU A 117 -23.13 23.23 3.57
N PRO A 118 -24.03 23.93 4.28
CA PRO A 118 -24.76 23.36 5.41
C PRO A 118 -25.53 22.10 5.00
N GLY A 119 -25.33 21.00 5.71
CA GLY A 119 -26.03 19.75 5.44
C GLY A 119 -25.30 18.78 4.51
N ALA A 120 -24.29 19.25 3.75
CA ALA A 120 -23.59 18.42 2.76
C ALA A 120 -22.95 17.18 3.39
N GLN A 121 -22.33 17.36 4.56
CA GLN A 121 -21.74 16.25 5.30
C GLN A 121 -22.81 15.28 5.79
N GLN A 122 -23.94 15.78 6.29
CA GLN A 122 -25.03 14.94 6.79
C GLN A 122 -25.69 14.12 5.67
N VAL A 123 -25.85 14.68 4.48
CA VAL A 123 -26.35 13.95 3.30
C VAL A 123 -25.33 12.92 2.82
N PHE A 124 -24.05 13.29 2.82
CA PHE A 124 -22.96 12.40 2.40
C PHE A 124 -22.83 11.17 3.31
N THR A 125 -22.90 11.35 4.64
CA THR A 125 -22.75 10.29 5.65
C THR A 125 -24.07 9.66 6.09
N GLY A 126 -25.21 10.25 5.75
CA GLY A 126 -26.53 9.80 6.20
C GLY A 126 -26.81 10.08 7.68
N SER A 127 -26.10 11.04 8.29
CA SER A 127 -26.34 11.41 9.69
C SER A 127 -27.62 12.24 9.90
N VAL A 128 -28.40 12.45 8.84
CA VAL A 128 -29.74 13.02 8.86
C VAL A 128 -30.68 12.08 8.10
N GLN A 129 -31.90 11.89 8.59
CA GLN A 129 -32.90 11.03 7.93
C GLN A 129 -33.54 11.70 6.72
N THR A 130 -33.67 13.02 6.75
CA THR A 130 -34.29 13.81 5.68
C THR A 130 -33.51 15.09 5.43
N TYR A 131 -33.34 15.47 4.17
CA TYR A 131 -32.72 16.73 3.78
C TYR A 131 -33.55 17.37 2.67
N GLN A 132 -33.91 18.65 2.86
CA GLN A 132 -34.79 19.39 1.94
C GLN A 132 -36.09 18.63 1.57
N GLY A 133 -36.70 17.95 2.54
CA GLY A 133 -37.95 17.20 2.34
C GLY A 133 -37.80 15.85 1.63
N GLN A 134 -36.58 15.44 1.27
CA GLN A 134 -36.29 14.12 0.71
C GLN A 134 -35.65 13.21 1.76
N ALA A 135 -36.02 11.93 1.79
CA ALA A 135 -35.36 10.94 2.62
C ALA A 135 -33.91 10.75 2.16
N VAL A 136 -32.96 10.72 3.09
CA VAL A 136 -31.54 10.43 2.84
C VAL A 136 -31.32 8.92 3.02
N PRO A 137 -30.55 8.24 2.15
CA PRO A 137 -30.27 6.82 2.29
C PRO A 137 -29.59 6.52 3.64
N PRO A 138 -29.82 5.35 4.24
CA PRO A 138 -28.99 4.88 5.36
C PRO A 138 -27.51 4.91 4.99
N GLY A 139 -26.67 5.58 5.78
CA GLY A 139 -25.24 5.78 5.49
C GLY A 139 -24.95 6.81 4.38
N GLY A 140 -25.99 7.48 3.87
CA GLY A 140 -25.91 8.60 2.95
C GLY A 140 -25.44 8.24 1.54
N CYS A 141 -25.08 9.28 0.80
CA CYS A 141 -24.57 9.12 -0.57
C CYS A 141 -23.29 8.28 -0.65
N SER A 142 -22.49 8.24 0.42
CA SER A 142 -21.31 7.36 0.50
C SER A 142 -21.71 5.88 0.47
N ALA A 143 -22.63 5.47 1.35
CA ALA A 143 -23.09 4.08 1.43
C ALA A 143 -23.86 3.62 0.17
N GLU A 144 -24.67 4.51 -0.42
CA GLU A 144 -25.36 4.21 -1.69
C GLU A 144 -24.35 3.94 -2.81
N ALA A 145 -23.34 4.80 -2.93
CA ALA A 145 -22.30 4.65 -3.96
C ALA A 145 -21.43 3.40 -3.74
N ASN A 146 -21.08 3.11 -2.49
CA ASN A 146 -20.39 1.86 -2.12
C ASN A 146 -21.21 0.65 -2.53
N THR A 147 -22.49 0.61 -2.14
CA THR A 147 -23.39 -0.51 -2.44
C THR A 147 -23.50 -0.75 -3.94
N ALA A 148 -23.58 0.31 -4.75
CA ALA A 148 -23.65 0.20 -6.20
C ALA A 148 -22.39 -0.44 -6.83
N LEU A 149 -21.22 -0.26 -6.21
CA LEU A 149 -19.94 -0.77 -6.71
C LEU A 149 -19.53 -2.11 -6.09
N THR A 150 -19.81 -2.33 -4.81
CA THR A 150 -19.28 -3.48 -4.05
C THR A 150 -20.38 -4.43 -3.56
N GLY A 151 -21.65 -4.07 -3.75
CA GLY A 151 -22.80 -4.76 -3.18
C GLY A 151 -22.96 -4.57 -1.66
N ARG A 152 -22.10 -3.75 -1.04
CA ARG A 152 -22.01 -3.57 0.42
C ARG A 152 -21.87 -2.08 0.77
N ALA A 153 -22.66 -1.61 1.72
CA ALA A 153 -22.69 -0.19 2.09
C ALA A 153 -21.41 0.25 2.82
N GLU A 154 -20.90 -0.64 3.66
CA GLU A 154 -19.76 -0.45 4.56
C GLU A 154 -18.41 -0.67 3.89
N VAL A 155 -18.37 -1.31 2.71
CA VAL A 155 -17.12 -1.64 2.01
C VAL A 155 -16.86 -0.63 0.91
N GLN A 156 -15.77 0.12 1.10
CA GLN A 156 -15.26 1.04 0.11
C GLN A 156 -14.66 0.27 -1.09
N PRO A 157 -14.87 0.74 -2.33
CA PRO A 157 -14.30 0.10 -3.53
C PRO A 157 -12.77 -0.03 -3.54
N PHE A 158 -12.07 0.82 -2.79
CA PHE A 158 -10.61 0.83 -2.67
C PHE A 158 -10.08 -0.03 -1.50
N SER A 159 -10.96 -0.76 -0.81
CA SER A 159 -10.61 -1.61 0.33
C SER A 159 -11.06 -3.06 0.13
N LEU A 160 -11.29 -3.47 -1.13
CA LEU A 160 -11.75 -4.83 -1.43
C LEU A 160 -10.68 -5.88 -1.17
N ASP A 161 -9.41 -5.49 -1.19
CA ASP A 161 -8.26 -6.34 -0.87
C ASP A 161 -7.80 -6.26 0.60
N SER A 162 -8.52 -5.54 1.47
CA SER A 162 -8.18 -5.45 2.91
C SER A 162 -8.15 -6.78 3.66
N PRO A 163 -8.93 -7.83 3.30
CA PRO A 163 -8.77 -9.15 3.93
C PRO A 163 -7.37 -9.76 3.74
N LEU A 164 -6.59 -9.25 2.77
CA LEU A 164 -5.21 -9.71 2.53
C LEU A 164 -4.18 -9.00 3.43
N ASP A 165 -4.57 -7.98 4.19
CA ASP A 165 -3.68 -7.27 5.13
C ASP A 165 -3.30 -8.18 6.31
N ASP A 166 -4.27 -8.91 6.87
CA ASP A 166 -4.02 -9.89 7.93
C ASP A 166 -3.09 -11.02 7.44
N LEU A 167 -3.31 -11.52 6.22
CA LEU A 167 -2.47 -12.53 5.59
C LEU A 167 -1.02 -12.05 5.37
N ALA A 168 -0.85 -10.80 4.94
CA ALA A 168 0.47 -10.19 4.81
C ALA A 168 1.15 -9.97 6.19
N GLY A 169 0.37 -9.67 7.22
CA GLY A 169 0.83 -9.60 8.61
C GLY A 169 1.37 -10.95 9.12
N LEU A 170 0.65 -12.04 8.84
CA LEU A 170 1.07 -13.40 9.21
C LEU A 170 2.42 -13.80 8.59
N SER A 171 2.67 -13.47 7.32
CA SER A 171 3.94 -13.83 6.68
C SER A 171 5.16 -13.04 7.20
N SER A 172 4.93 -11.81 7.69
CA SER A 172 5.99 -10.83 7.96
C SER A 172 6.28 -10.62 9.45
N ALA A 173 5.26 -10.62 10.31
CA ALA A 173 5.44 -10.25 11.73
C ALA A 173 5.79 -11.44 12.64
N THR A 174 5.44 -12.67 12.27
CA THR A 174 5.57 -13.85 13.15
C THR A 174 6.63 -14.84 12.67
N GLU A 175 6.63 -15.22 11.40
CA GLU A 175 7.53 -16.26 10.89
C GLU A 175 8.93 -15.71 10.55
N GLU A 176 8.98 -14.58 9.86
CA GLU A 176 10.20 -13.99 9.30
C GLU A 176 11.26 -13.57 10.35
N PRO A 177 10.94 -12.91 11.49
CA PRO A 177 11.95 -12.55 12.50
C PRO A 177 12.63 -13.75 13.17
N THR A 178 12.01 -14.93 13.07
CA THR A 178 12.51 -16.17 13.68
C THR A 178 13.31 -17.05 12.70
N ASP A 179 13.31 -16.72 11.40
CA ASP A 179 14.02 -17.50 10.40
C ASP A 179 15.55 -17.38 10.63
N PRO A 180 16.27 -18.51 10.70
CA PRO A 180 17.71 -18.51 10.99
C PRO A 180 18.54 -17.75 9.95
N ARG A 181 18.08 -17.66 8.68
CA ARG A 181 18.74 -16.89 7.62
C ARG A 181 18.65 -15.39 7.90
N VAL A 182 17.48 -14.89 8.30
CA VAL A 182 17.26 -13.48 8.68
C VAL A 182 18.07 -13.13 9.92
N ILE A 183 18.06 -13.99 10.94
CA ILE A 183 18.87 -13.81 12.16
C ILE A 183 20.37 -13.72 11.83
N ALA A 184 20.87 -14.62 10.98
CA ALA A 184 22.27 -14.62 10.57
C ALA A 184 22.63 -13.36 9.77
N ALA A 185 21.77 -12.95 8.83
CA ALA A 185 21.98 -11.75 8.04
C ALA A 185 21.98 -10.47 8.90
N ASN A 186 21.08 -10.36 9.88
CA ASN A 186 21.06 -9.25 10.84
C ASN A 186 22.35 -9.19 11.68
N LYS A 187 22.86 -10.34 12.13
CA LYS A 187 24.15 -10.39 12.84
C LYS A 187 25.32 -9.93 11.96
N ALA A 188 25.35 -10.34 10.70
CA ALA A 188 26.35 -9.89 9.74
C ALA A 188 26.28 -8.38 9.50
N TRP A 189 25.06 -7.85 9.33
CA TRP A 189 24.80 -6.42 9.18
C TRP A 189 25.24 -5.63 10.42
N SER A 190 24.90 -6.08 11.62
CA SER A 190 25.28 -5.43 12.88
C SER A 190 26.81 -5.37 13.03
N ALA A 191 27.51 -6.45 12.66
CA ALA A 191 28.97 -6.47 12.64
C ALA A 191 29.56 -5.51 11.59
N CYS A 192 28.88 -5.31 10.46
CA CYS A 192 29.25 -4.30 9.47
C CYS A 192 29.07 -2.87 10.02
N MET A 193 27.91 -2.57 10.62
CA MET A 193 27.64 -1.26 11.24
C MET A 193 28.65 -0.94 12.32
N LYS A 194 29.03 -1.93 13.15
CA LYS A 194 30.04 -1.75 14.20
C LYS A 194 31.41 -1.36 13.63
N LYS A 195 31.79 -1.91 12.47
CA LYS A 195 33.02 -1.52 11.76
C LYS A 195 32.91 -0.11 11.16
N ALA A 196 31.70 0.34 10.82
CA ALA A 196 31.42 1.70 10.36
C ALA A 196 31.32 2.72 11.52
N GLY A 197 31.44 2.28 12.78
CA GLY A 197 31.39 3.15 13.96
C GLY A 197 30.02 3.24 14.64
N TYR A 198 29.04 2.45 14.20
CA TYR A 198 27.66 2.48 14.71
C TYR A 198 27.27 1.15 15.36
N SER A 199 26.55 1.18 16.48
CA SER A 199 26.17 -0.03 17.21
C SER A 199 24.66 -0.19 17.29
N TYR A 200 24.12 -1.06 16.43
CA TYR A 200 22.70 -1.40 16.37
C TYR A 200 22.52 -2.92 16.28
N ALA A 201 21.49 -3.45 16.94
CA ALA A 201 21.22 -4.90 16.96
C ALA A 201 20.63 -5.40 15.63
N ASP A 202 19.80 -4.57 15.01
CA ASP A 202 19.14 -4.82 13.72
C ASP A 202 18.85 -3.47 13.03
N PRO A 203 18.46 -3.47 11.75
CA PRO A 203 18.25 -2.23 11.01
C PRO A 203 17.05 -1.40 11.49
N TRP A 204 16.05 -2.01 12.16
CA TRP A 204 14.95 -1.24 12.73
C TRP A 204 15.41 -0.42 13.93
N ALA A 205 16.35 -0.95 14.73
CA ALA A 205 16.96 -0.18 15.82
C ALA A 205 17.69 1.07 15.31
N ALA A 206 18.31 1.01 14.13
CA ALA A 206 18.93 2.18 13.50
C ALA A 206 17.88 3.14 12.91
N ASN A 207 16.88 2.62 12.20
CA ASN A 207 15.80 3.40 11.59
C ASN A 207 14.95 4.16 12.63
N ASN A 208 14.71 3.54 13.79
CA ASN A 208 13.85 4.06 14.85
C ASN A 208 14.63 4.77 15.96
N ASP A 209 15.90 5.10 15.74
CA ASP A 209 16.71 5.81 16.73
C ASP A 209 16.24 7.27 16.85
N GLU A 210 15.51 7.57 17.93
CA GLU A 210 14.95 8.91 18.20
C GLU A 210 16.02 10.01 18.28
N ARG A 211 17.27 9.66 18.57
CA ARG A 211 18.39 10.63 18.57
C ARG A 211 18.67 11.18 17.19
N LEU A 212 18.39 10.41 16.14
CA LEU A 212 18.56 10.82 14.74
C LEU A 212 17.36 11.64 14.24
N GLN A 213 16.22 11.54 14.92
CA GLN A 213 14.96 12.14 14.47
C GLN A 213 14.73 13.58 14.96
N GLN A 214 15.80 14.35 15.13
CA GLN A 214 15.71 15.73 15.61
C GLN A 214 15.39 16.70 14.45
N GLY A 215 14.45 17.62 14.68
CA GLY A 215 14.05 18.64 13.71
C GLY A 215 13.18 18.15 12.54
N ASP A 216 12.80 19.08 11.68
CA ASP A 216 11.85 18.86 10.58
C ASP A 216 12.47 18.15 9.36
N THR A 217 13.81 18.15 9.26
CA THR A 217 14.56 17.58 8.13
C THR A 217 15.69 16.69 8.62
N ALA A 218 16.15 15.77 7.76
CA ALA A 218 17.25 14.88 8.11
C ALA A 218 18.55 15.64 8.41
N GLY A 219 19.11 15.38 9.59
CA GLY A 219 20.40 15.93 10.01
C GLY A 219 21.58 15.18 9.37
N ALA A 220 22.78 15.76 9.46
CA ALA A 220 24.00 15.14 8.91
C ALA A 220 24.30 13.77 9.55
N GLU A 221 24.06 13.61 10.86
CA GLU A 221 24.23 12.33 11.56
C GLU A 221 23.24 11.27 11.06
N GLU A 222 21.97 11.63 10.91
CA GLU A 222 20.94 10.74 10.36
C GLU A 222 21.32 10.24 8.96
N ILE A 223 21.72 11.14 8.07
CA ILE A 223 22.16 10.81 6.71
C ILE A 223 23.38 9.87 6.74
N ALA A 224 24.35 10.13 7.62
CA ALA A 224 25.54 9.30 7.74
C ALA A 224 25.20 7.88 8.22
N VAL A 225 24.36 7.75 9.27
CA VAL A 225 23.92 6.45 9.79
C VAL A 225 23.10 5.70 8.75
N ALA A 226 22.14 6.35 8.10
CA ALA A 226 21.30 5.72 7.07
C ALA A 226 22.11 5.29 5.83
N SER A 227 23.13 6.08 5.45
CA SER A 227 24.05 5.70 4.37
C SER A 227 24.90 4.48 4.74
N ALA A 228 25.39 4.41 5.98
CA ALA A 228 26.10 3.24 6.49
C ALA A 228 25.19 2.01 6.56
N ASP A 229 23.93 2.18 6.99
CA ASP A 229 22.92 1.12 7.00
C ASP A 229 22.75 0.51 5.61
N VAL A 230 22.41 1.31 4.60
CA VAL A 230 22.20 0.82 3.23
C VAL A 230 23.47 0.16 2.68
N ALA A 231 24.64 0.75 2.89
CA ALA A 231 25.91 0.13 2.46
C ALA A 231 26.16 -1.23 3.12
N CYS A 232 25.86 -1.35 4.42
CA CYS A 232 25.98 -2.62 5.13
C CYS A 232 24.95 -3.64 4.66
N ARG A 233 23.70 -3.24 4.40
CA ARG A 233 22.68 -4.12 3.82
C ARG A 233 23.09 -4.68 2.47
N THR A 234 23.65 -3.85 1.59
CA THR A 234 24.19 -4.30 0.30
C THR A 234 25.36 -5.27 0.49
N LYS A 235 26.28 -4.99 1.44
CA LYS A 235 27.45 -5.83 1.67
C LYS A 235 27.12 -7.22 2.25
N THR A 236 26.01 -7.33 2.99
CA THR A 236 25.61 -8.56 3.67
C THR A 236 24.40 -9.23 3.01
N ASP A 237 23.95 -8.72 1.87
CA ASP A 237 22.73 -9.15 1.17
C ASP A 237 21.49 -9.22 2.07
N LEU A 238 21.44 -8.40 3.13
CA LEU A 238 20.41 -8.51 4.17
C LEU A 238 19.01 -8.39 3.58
N THR A 239 18.77 -7.36 2.77
CA THR A 239 17.46 -7.12 2.16
C THR A 239 17.03 -8.25 1.23
N THR A 240 17.96 -8.83 0.47
CA THR A 240 17.67 -9.93 -0.46
C THR A 240 17.32 -11.20 0.30
N ILE A 241 18.10 -11.54 1.34
CA ILE A 241 17.83 -12.71 2.21
C ILE A 241 16.47 -12.55 2.89
N TRP A 242 16.24 -11.38 3.48
CA TRP A 242 14.98 -11.03 4.12
C TRP A 242 13.81 -11.18 3.14
N HIS A 243 13.91 -10.60 1.94
CA HIS A 243 12.89 -10.71 0.91
C HIS A 243 12.59 -12.14 0.47
N SER A 244 13.62 -12.98 0.30
CA SER A 244 13.43 -14.39 -0.05
C SER A 244 12.60 -15.13 1.00
N VAL A 245 12.87 -14.90 2.28
CA VAL A 245 12.14 -15.51 3.41
C VAL A 245 10.70 -15.01 3.44
N THR A 246 10.47 -13.69 3.32
CA THR A 246 9.11 -13.13 3.26
C THR A 246 8.31 -13.74 2.12
N TYR A 247 8.94 -13.88 0.94
CA TYR A 247 8.31 -14.45 -0.23
C TYR A 247 7.89 -15.91 0.02
N GLU A 248 8.81 -16.76 0.50
CA GLU A 248 8.53 -18.17 0.81
C GLU A 248 7.39 -18.35 1.82
N ASN A 249 7.40 -17.55 2.89
CA ASN A 249 6.33 -17.54 3.89
C ASN A 249 4.99 -17.13 3.25
N GLN A 250 5.01 -16.12 2.40
CA GLN A 250 3.80 -15.64 1.75
C GLN A 250 3.28 -16.61 0.68
N GLU A 251 4.13 -17.40 0.03
CA GLU A 251 3.67 -18.50 -0.83
C GLU A 251 2.90 -19.56 -0.04
N LYS A 252 3.36 -19.89 1.17
CA LYS A 252 2.64 -20.80 2.05
C LYS A 252 1.27 -20.24 2.40
N VAL A 253 1.21 -18.96 2.81
CA VAL A 253 -0.04 -18.26 3.07
C VAL A 253 -0.97 -18.29 1.85
N VAL A 254 -0.44 -18.07 0.63
CA VAL A 254 -1.22 -18.14 -0.60
C VAL A 254 -1.81 -19.54 -0.83
N ARG A 255 -1.00 -20.60 -0.66
CA ARG A 255 -1.46 -21.99 -0.82
C ARG A 255 -2.55 -22.35 0.18
N GLU A 256 -2.44 -21.87 1.42
CA GLU A 256 -3.36 -22.19 2.51
C GLU A 256 -4.67 -21.38 2.45
N ASN A 257 -4.72 -20.28 1.69
CA ASN A 257 -5.85 -19.34 1.66
C ASN A 257 -6.46 -19.15 0.26
N ALA A 258 -6.32 -20.13 -0.63
CA ALA A 258 -6.73 -20.04 -2.04
C ALA A 258 -8.20 -19.61 -2.23
N GLU A 259 -9.12 -20.08 -1.39
CA GLU A 259 -10.55 -19.72 -1.48
C GLU A 259 -10.79 -18.24 -1.17
N LEU A 260 -10.16 -17.71 -0.11
CA LEU A 260 -10.25 -16.29 0.24
C LEU A 260 -9.66 -15.41 -0.86
N LEU A 261 -8.51 -15.81 -1.41
CA LEU A 261 -7.85 -15.09 -2.50
C LEU A 261 -8.71 -15.04 -3.77
N ALA A 262 -9.32 -16.17 -4.14
CA ALA A 262 -10.26 -16.24 -5.25
C ALA A 262 -11.48 -15.34 -5.02
N LYS A 263 -12.01 -15.33 -3.79
CA LYS A 263 -13.13 -14.45 -3.42
C LYS A 263 -12.74 -12.97 -3.53
N VAL A 264 -11.60 -12.55 -2.99
CA VAL A 264 -11.13 -11.17 -3.09
C VAL A 264 -11.01 -10.74 -4.55
N ARG A 265 -10.40 -11.57 -5.40
CA ARG A 265 -10.25 -11.26 -6.82
C ARG A 265 -11.61 -11.14 -7.52
N ALA A 266 -12.55 -12.04 -7.22
CA ALA A 266 -13.91 -11.99 -7.77
C ALA A 266 -14.67 -10.73 -7.34
N ASP A 267 -14.54 -10.31 -6.07
CA ASP A 267 -15.14 -9.09 -5.55
C ASP A 267 -14.56 -7.85 -6.26
N ILE A 268 -13.24 -7.79 -6.48
CA ILE A 268 -12.60 -6.71 -7.24
C ILE A 268 -13.10 -6.71 -8.69
N ASP A 269 -13.14 -7.86 -9.38
CA ASP A 269 -13.61 -7.96 -10.76
C ASP A 269 -15.07 -7.52 -10.92
N ALA A 270 -15.92 -7.87 -9.95
CA ALA A 270 -17.30 -7.42 -9.92
C ALA A 270 -17.40 -5.89 -9.78
N CYS A 271 -16.57 -5.30 -8.92
CA CYS A 271 -16.47 -3.86 -8.76
C CYS A 271 -16.01 -3.18 -10.06
N GLN A 272 -15.01 -3.73 -10.75
CA GLN A 272 -14.53 -3.19 -12.02
C GLN A 272 -15.62 -3.21 -13.11
N ARG A 273 -16.42 -4.28 -13.19
CA ARG A 273 -17.58 -4.33 -14.11
C ARG A 273 -18.60 -3.23 -13.79
N LYS A 274 -18.93 -3.03 -12.51
CA LYS A 274 -19.85 -1.97 -12.08
C LYS A 274 -19.29 -0.57 -12.33
N ALA A 275 -18.00 -0.37 -12.11
CA ALA A 275 -17.33 0.88 -12.43
C ALA A 275 -17.42 1.18 -13.94
N ALA A 276 -17.23 0.18 -14.80
CA ALA A 276 -17.36 0.34 -16.25
C ALA A 276 -18.80 0.72 -16.67
N GLU A 277 -19.83 0.11 -16.06
CA GLU A 277 -21.23 0.49 -16.28
C GLU A 277 -21.50 1.96 -15.91
N VAL A 278 -20.94 2.43 -14.79
CA VAL A 278 -21.11 3.80 -14.29
C VAL A 278 -20.44 4.84 -15.18
N LEU A 279 -19.23 4.52 -15.66
CA LEU A 279 -18.36 5.39 -16.44
C LEU A 279 -18.64 5.33 -17.95
N ALA A 280 -19.49 4.41 -18.40
CA ALA A 280 -19.92 4.36 -19.79
C ALA A 280 -20.57 5.69 -20.20
N PRO A 281 -20.25 6.23 -21.40
CA PRO A 281 -20.89 7.43 -21.89
C PRO A 281 -22.41 7.22 -22.01
N ALA A 282 -23.18 8.23 -21.63
CA ALA A 282 -24.63 8.18 -21.83
C ALA A 282 -24.93 7.99 -23.33
N PRO A 283 -25.92 7.15 -23.70
CA PRO A 283 -26.32 7.01 -25.09
C PRO A 283 -26.73 8.39 -25.64
N PRO A 284 -26.44 8.70 -26.91
CA PRO A 284 -26.81 9.96 -27.51
C PRO A 284 -28.33 10.15 -27.36
N LYS A 285 -28.73 11.33 -26.89
CA LYS A 285 -30.14 11.72 -26.89
C LYS A 285 -30.56 11.84 -28.36
N GLY A 286 -31.43 10.94 -28.81
CA GLY A 286 -32.11 11.03 -30.10
C GLY A 286 -33.10 12.19 -30.14
#